data_AF-A0A2G9H1T8-F1
#
_entry.id   AF-A0A2G9H1T8-F1
#
_cell.length_a   1.000
_cell.length_b   1.000
_cell.length_c   1.000
_cell.angle_alpha   90.00
_cell.angle_beta   90.00
_cell.angle_gamma   90.00
#
_symmetry.space_group_name_H-M   'P 1'
#
loop_
_entity.id
_entity.type
_entity.pdbx_description
1 polymer ?
#
loop_
_entity_poly.entity_id
_entity_poly.type
_entity_poly.pdbx_seq_one_letter_code
_entity_poly.pdbx_strand_id
1 'polypeptide(L)'
;MALVVICGQPCSGKSTAAACLAEALNEAESKPLVRIIDETSFHLNRNESYANMPAEKNLRGVLRSEVDRSLSRDNIIIVDSLNNIKGYRYELWCLARSAGTRYCVLHCDVEEAYCRKWNEERRERSESAYDDKIFDDLIRRFERPDSRNRWDSPLFELWPSRDGIGKSSPAIVDAVTYLTKKVDSKTRDVKVLQPTIATQSARPTEANSLYEIDRATLEVMNMIVEAQSRAMGGPLNGLSLGPGLPSVNISRPVGLPELRKLRRTFIKLTGQSSLSGPPPPLDAESAKRMFVDYLNRELGNS
;
A
#
# COMPACT_ATOMS: atom_id res chain seq x y z
N MET A 1 8.30 5.78 5.40
CA MET A 1 8.99 6.51 4.32
C MET A 1 8.06 6.57 3.11
N ALA A 2 8.52 6.78 1.87
CA ALA A 2 7.70 7.42 0.82
C ALA A 2 7.84 6.81 -0.58
N LEU A 3 6.77 6.91 -1.39
CA LEU A 3 6.79 6.70 -2.84
C LEU A 3 6.72 8.05 -3.56
N VAL A 4 7.71 8.35 -4.39
CA VAL A 4 7.77 9.53 -5.26
C VAL A 4 7.49 9.08 -6.69
N VAL A 5 6.45 9.62 -7.30
CA VAL A 5 6.09 9.35 -8.69
C VAL A 5 6.46 10.56 -9.53
N ILE A 6 7.45 10.42 -10.42
CA ILE A 6 7.82 11.51 -11.33
C ILE A 6 6.98 11.37 -12.59
N CYS A 7 6.34 12.45 -13.06
CA CYS A 7 5.57 12.43 -14.30
C CYS A 7 5.88 13.66 -15.16
N GLY A 8 5.55 13.57 -16.44
CA GLY A 8 5.78 14.62 -17.42
C GLY A 8 5.86 14.05 -18.83
N GLN A 9 5.82 14.94 -19.82
CA GLN A 9 5.94 14.58 -21.24
C GLN A 9 7.21 13.76 -21.54
N PRO A 10 7.25 12.95 -22.62
CA PRO A 10 8.50 12.32 -23.05
C PRO A 10 9.61 13.36 -23.17
N CYS A 11 10.82 12.98 -22.75
CA CYS A 11 12.00 13.85 -22.72
C CYS A 11 11.93 15.09 -21.80
N SER A 12 10.93 15.27 -20.94
CA SER A 12 10.79 16.45 -20.06
C SER A 12 11.81 16.57 -18.90
N GLY A 13 12.92 15.81 -18.90
CA GLY A 13 13.95 15.91 -17.84
C GLY A 13 13.68 15.09 -16.57
N LYS A 14 12.71 14.15 -16.59
CA LYS A 14 12.36 13.31 -15.42
C LYS A 14 13.55 12.58 -14.80
N SER A 15 14.38 11.92 -15.60
CA SER A 15 15.56 11.20 -15.09
C SER A 15 16.59 12.13 -14.44
N THR A 16 16.74 13.35 -14.97
CA THR A 16 17.57 14.37 -14.33
C THR A 16 16.97 14.81 -13.00
N ALA A 17 15.65 15.02 -12.93
CA ALA A 17 14.96 15.33 -11.68
C ALA A 17 15.08 14.20 -10.65
N ALA A 18 14.98 12.93 -11.08
CA ALA A 18 15.15 11.75 -10.24
C ALA A 18 16.55 11.70 -9.62
N ALA A 19 17.58 11.88 -10.45
CA ALA A 19 18.97 11.91 -10.02
C ALA A 19 19.23 13.08 -9.04
N CYS A 20 18.80 14.30 -9.39
CA CYS A 20 18.96 15.46 -8.51
C CYS A 20 18.26 15.28 -7.16
N LEU A 21 17.04 14.73 -7.16
CA LEU A 21 16.31 14.45 -5.91
C LEU A 21 17.03 13.38 -5.08
N ALA A 22 17.49 12.30 -5.70
CA ALA A 22 18.21 11.23 -4.99
C ALA A 22 19.53 11.73 -4.39
N GLU A 23 20.30 12.53 -5.13
CA GLU A 23 21.51 13.16 -4.60
C GLU A 23 21.19 14.09 -3.43
N ALA A 24 20.19 14.96 -3.56
CA ALA A 24 19.81 15.89 -2.49
C ALA A 24 19.32 15.15 -1.23
N LEU A 25 18.63 14.02 -1.39
CA LEU A 25 18.23 13.16 -0.27
C LEU A 25 19.43 12.46 0.39
N ASN A 26 20.43 12.03 -0.38
CA ASN A 26 21.65 11.42 0.15
C ASN A 26 22.53 12.43 0.93
N GLU A 27 22.47 13.70 0.55
CA GLU A 27 23.14 14.81 1.23
C GLU A 27 22.38 15.30 2.48
N ALA A 28 21.09 14.98 2.62
CA ALA A 28 20.29 15.37 3.77
C ALA A 28 20.78 14.71 5.08
N GLU A 29 20.66 15.41 6.21
CA GLU A 29 21.11 14.91 7.52
C GLU A 29 20.54 13.53 7.89
N SER A 30 19.27 13.28 7.53
CA SER A 30 18.59 12.01 7.81
C SER A 30 19.11 10.83 7.00
N LYS A 31 19.84 11.06 5.89
CA LYS A 31 20.38 10.05 4.96
C LYS A 31 19.43 8.86 4.74
N PRO A 32 18.19 9.10 4.28
CA PRO A 32 17.24 8.03 4.05
C PRO A 32 17.76 7.05 3.00
N LEU A 33 17.39 5.78 3.11
CA LEU A 33 17.64 4.82 2.03
C LEU A 33 16.81 5.20 0.80
N VAL A 34 17.45 5.59 -0.29
CA VAL A 34 16.81 5.98 -1.55
C VAL A 34 17.08 4.94 -2.62
N ARG A 35 16.04 4.59 -3.39
CA ARG A 35 16.16 3.76 -4.59
C ARG A 35 15.36 4.35 -5.74
N ILE A 36 15.98 4.46 -6.91
CA ILE A 36 15.32 4.82 -8.16
C ILE A 36 14.90 3.53 -8.87
N ILE A 37 13.67 3.50 -9.39
CA ILE A 37 13.14 2.46 -10.26
C ILE A 37 12.82 3.12 -11.59
N ASP A 38 13.50 2.70 -12.65
CA ASP A 38 13.38 3.21 -14.01
C ASP A 38 13.37 2.07 -15.04
N GLU A 39 13.08 2.38 -16.31
CA GLU A 39 13.09 1.38 -17.38
C GLU A 39 14.49 0.79 -17.64
N THR A 40 15.53 1.61 -17.51
CA THR A 40 16.91 1.24 -17.80
C THR A 40 17.47 0.18 -16.86
N SER A 41 17.03 0.18 -15.59
CA SER A 41 17.39 -0.84 -14.60
C SER A 41 16.93 -2.25 -14.97
N PHE A 42 15.96 -2.37 -15.88
CA PHE A 42 15.44 -3.65 -16.38
C PHE A 42 15.86 -3.97 -17.82
N HIS A 43 16.81 -3.21 -18.37
CA HIS A 43 17.22 -3.31 -19.77
C HIS A 43 16.06 -3.16 -20.76
N LEU A 44 15.04 -2.37 -20.41
CA LEU A 44 13.87 -2.15 -21.25
C LEU A 44 14.14 -1.00 -22.22
N ASN A 45 14.13 -1.30 -23.52
CA ASN A 45 14.29 -0.30 -24.56
C ASN A 45 13.02 0.57 -24.68
N ARG A 46 13.19 1.89 -24.79
CA ARG A 46 12.07 2.85 -24.89
C ARG A 46 11.17 2.57 -26.09
N ASN A 47 11.73 2.41 -27.29
CA ASN A 47 10.92 2.22 -28.50
C ASN A 47 10.23 0.85 -28.52
N GLU A 48 10.85 -0.19 -27.97
CA GLU A 48 10.21 -1.50 -27.83
C GLU A 48 9.09 -1.47 -26.77
N SER A 49 9.34 -0.84 -25.63
CA SER A 49 8.40 -0.80 -24.51
C SER A 49 7.15 0.03 -24.80
N TYR A 50 7.25 1.02 -25.69
CA TYR A 50 6.14 1.88 -26.10
C TYR A 50 5.69 1.62 -27.56
N ALA A 51 6.13 0.52 -28.19
CA ALA A 51 5.76 0.18 -29.56
C ALA A 51 4.26 -0.07 -29.75
N ASN A 52 3.61 -0.63 -28.72
CA ASN A 52 2.19 -0.97 -28.74
C ASN A 52 1.61 -1.13 -27.32
N MET A 53 0.28 -1.18 -27.22
CA MET A 53 -0.43 -1.30 -25.94
C MET A 53 -0.01 -2.52 -25.10
N PRO A 54 0.15 -3.74 -25.66
CA PRO A 54 0.67 -4.89 -24.90
C PRO A 54 2.07 -4.67 -24.31
N ALA A 55 3.01 -4.14 -25.09
CA ALA A 55 4.36 -3.85 -24.62
C ALA A 55 4.35 -2.83 -23.47
N GLU A 56 3.58 -1.76 -23.62
CA GLU A 56 3.46 -0.72 -22.59
C GLU A 56 2.75 -1.25 -21.33
N LYS A 57 1.79 -2.15 -21.47
CA LYS A 57 1.15 -2.84 -20.34
C LYS A 57 2.16 -3.72 -19.60
N ASN A 58 3.00 -4.45 -20.33
CA ASN A 58 4.04 -5.30 -19.74
C ASN A 58 5.09 -4.45 -19.02
N LEU A 59 5.57 -3.36 -19.63
CA LEU A 59 6.47 -2.40 -19.02
C LEU A 59 5.92 -1.91 -17.67
N ARG A 60 4.67 -1.41 -17.67
CA ARG A 60 4.01 -0.95 -16.44
C ARG A 60 3.87 -2.06 -15.41
N GLY A 61 3.57 -3.28 -15.85
CA GLY A 61 3.52 -4.45 -14.97
C GLY A 61 4.86 -4.74 -14.28
N VAL A 62 5.97 -4.67 -15.02
CA VAL A 62 7.33 -4.87 -14.49
C VAL A 62 7.68 -3.78 -13.46
N LEU A 63 7.55 -2.51 -13.83
CA LEU A 63 7.84 -1.38 -12.95
C LEU A 63 6.98 -1.43 -11.68
N ARG A 64 5.67 -1.63 -11.84
CA ARG A 64 4.73 -1.76 -10.72
C ARG A 64 5.12 -2.92 -9.80
N SER A 65 5.50 -4.07 -10.35
CA SER A 65 5.91 -5.21 -9.54
C SER A 65 7.19 -4.93 -8.75
N GLU A 66 8.15 -4.19 -9.31
CA GLU A 66 9.35 -3.82 -8.56
C GLU A 66 9.02 -2.82 -7.46
N VAL A 67 8.17 -1.83 -7.74
CA VAL A 67 7.71 -0.87 -6.73
C VAL A 67 7.07 -1.61 -5.56
N ASP A 68 6.15 -2.53 -5.83
CA ASP A 68 5.46 -3.30 -4.79
C ASP A 68 6.42 -4.10 -3.89
N ARG A 69 7.44 -4.75 -4.48
CA ARG A 69 8.45 -5.51 -3.73
C ARG A 69 9.43 -4.61 -2.95
N SER A 70 9.75 -3.45 -3.51
CA SER A 70 10.78 -2.57 -2.95
C SER A 70 10.23 -1.64 -1.88
N LEU A 71 8.94 -1.32 -1.94
CA LEU A 71 8.35 -0.28 -1.10
C LEU A 71 8.24 -0.72 0.35
N SER A 72 8.84 0.05 1.26
CA SER A 72 8.77 -0.21 2.69
C SER A 72 8.57 1.08 3.49
N ARG A 73 8.39 0.94 4.81
CA ARG A 73 8.34 2.10 5.72
C ARG A 73 9.72 2.69 5.99
N ASP A 74 10.77 2.03 5.53
CA ASP A 74 12.18 2.32 5.82
C ASP A 74 12.99 2.76 4.59
N ASN A 75 12.33 3.01 3.44
CA ASN A 75 12.97 3.56 2.25
C ASN A 75 12.12 4.58 1.48
N ILE A 76 12.80 5.39 0.67
CA ILE A 76 12.19 6.27 -0.34
C ILE A 76 12.38 5.61 -1.70
N ILE A 77 11.28 5.33 -2.37
CA ILE A 77 11.28 4.81 -3.74
C ILE A 77 10.92 5.95 -4.69
N ILE A 78 11.78 6.22 -5.67
CA ILE A 78 11.54 7.18 -6.74
C ILE A 78 11.25 6.41 -8.02
N VAL A 79 10.07 6.62 -8.61
CA VAL A 79 9.67 6.01 -9.88
C VAL A 79 9.95 6.99 -11.01
N ASP A 80 11.08 6.78 -11.70
CA ASP A 80 11.47 7.52 -12.89
C ASP A 80 11.00 6.78 -14.14
N SER A 81 9.77 7.08 -14.56
CA SER A 81 9.18 6.58 -15.81
C SER A 81 8.25 7.66 -16.36
N LEU A 82 7.59 7.42 -17.50
CA LEU A 82 6.63 8.38 -18.06
C LEU A 82 5.50 8.72 -17.08
N ASN A 83 4.94 7.71 -16.42
CA ASN A 83 3.78 7.84 -15.53
C ASN A 83 2.69 8.74 -16.16
N ASN A 84 2.49 8.58 -17.48
CA ASN A 84 1.80 9.50 -18.36
C ASN A 84 0.28 9.50 -18.20
N ILE A 85 -0.30 8.39 -17.73
CA ILE A 85 -1.75 8.28 -17.55
C ILE A 85 -2.13 8.23 -16.07
N LYS A 86 -3.27 8.84 -15.73
CA LYS A 86 -3.81 8.93 -14.36
C LYS A 86 -4.08 7.56 -13.75
N GLY A 87 -4.52 6.59 -14.56
CA GLY A 87 -4.84 5.24 -14.10
C GLY A 87 -3.62 4.53 -13.52
N TYR A 88 -2.45 4.70 -14.16
CA TYR A 88 -1.22 4.10 -13.67
C TYR A 88 -0.68 4.81 -12.42
N ARG A 89 -0.77 6.15 -12.36
CA ARG A 89 -0.44 6.90 -11.13
C ARG A 89 -1.34 6.49 -9.95
N TYR A 90 -2.62 6.24 -10.20
CA TYR A 90 -3.55 5.72 -9.19
C TYR A 90 -3.15 4.32 -8.71
N GLU A 91 -2.71 3.42 -9.60
CA GLU A 91 -2.19 2.11 -9.21
C GLU A 91 -0.97 2.21 -8.28
N LEU A 92 -0.01 3.10 -8.60
CA LEU A 92 1.15 3.37 -7.75
C LEU A 92 0.75 3.98 -6.40
N TRP A 93 -0.22 4.88 -6.39
CA TRP A 93 -0.78 5.42 -5.14
C TRP A 93 -1.42 4.34 -4.27
N CYS A 94 -2.12 3.37 -4.88
CA CYS A 94 -2.68 2.23 -4.16
C CYS A 94 -1.59 1.37 -3.50
N LEU A 95 -0.43 1.18 -4.15
CA LEU A 95 0.72 0.51 -3.54
C LEU A 95 1.26 1.30 -2.34
N ALA A 96 1.44 2.62 -2.50
CA ALA A 96 1.83 3.49 -1.40
C ALA A 96 0.87 3.43 -0.21
N ARG A 97 -0.43 3.41 -0.51
CA ARG A 97 -1.47 3.28 0.50
C ARG A 97 -1.43 1.93 1.20
N SER A 98 -1.22 0.84 0.47
CA SER A 98 -1.08 -0.51 1.03
C SER A 98 0.12 -0.63 1.97
N ALA A 99 1.29 -0.12 1.55
CA ALA A 99 2.50 -0.12 2.35
C ALA A 99 2.44 0.83 3.57
N GLY A 100 1.45 1.73 3.60
CA GLY A 100 1.32 2.76 4.62
C GLY A 100 2.48 3.76 4.55
N THR A 101 2.86 4.17 3.33
CA THR A 101 3.94 5.13 3.07
C THR A 101 3.36 6.50 2.70
N ARG A 102 4.22 7.53 2.66
CA ARG A 102 3.86 8.80 2.03
C ARG A 102 3.83 8.63 0.52
N TYR A 103 3.14 9.53 -0.15
CA TYR A 103 3.06 9.55 -1.60
C TYR A 103 3.12 10.99 -2.09
N CYS A 104 3.90 11.25 -3.12
CA CYS A 104 3.85 12.52 -3.84
C CYS A 104 4.10 12.36 -5.34
N VAL A 105 3.51 13.28 -6.11
CA VAL A 105 3.80 13.44 -7.53
C VAL A 105 4.76 14.62 -7.70
N LEU A 106 5.87 14.37 -8.40
CA LEU A 106 6.79 15.39 -8.89
C LEU A 106 6.56 15.54 -10.39
N HIS A 107 6.04 16.68 -10.82
CA HIS A 107 5.69 16.94 -12.22
C HIS A 107 6.80 17.76 -12.90
N CYS A 108 7.36 17.23 -13.98
CA CYS A 108 8.26 17.97 -14.88
C CYS A 108 7.42 18.59 -16.00
N ASP A 109 7.01 19.85 -15.82
CA ASP A 109 6.18 20.57 -16.76
C ASP A 109 7.04 21.20 -17.87
N VAL A 110 6.90 20.66 -19.07
CA VAL A 110 7.64 21.08 -20.26
C VAL A 110 6.70 21.05 -21.46
N GLU A 111 6.74 22.11 -22.26
CA GLU A 111 5.95 22.20 -23.48
C GLU A 111 6.49 21.24 -24.56
N GLU A 112 5.59 20.77 -25.43
CA GLU A 112 5.91 19.79 -26.49
C GLU A 112 7.11 20.22 -27.35
N ALA A 113 7.20 21.50 -27.71
CA ALA A 113 8.26 22.02 -28.57
C ALA A 113 9.67 21.76 -27.98
N TYR A 114 9.83 21.98 -26.67
CA TYR A 114 11.10 21.68 -25.98
C TYR A 114 11.34 20.18 -25.87
N CYS A 115 10.30 19.40 -25.55
CA CYS A 115 10.40 17.94 -25.51
C CYS A 115 10.86 17.34 -26.84
N ARG A 116 10.34 17.85 -27.97
CA ARG A 116 10.70 17.39 -29.32
C ARG A 116 12.14 17.75 -29.65
N LYS A 117 12.52 19.01 -29.42
CA LYS A 117 13.90 19.48 -29.58
C LYS A 117 14.89 18.63 -28.77
N TRP A 118 14.60 18.37 -27.50
CA TRP A 118 15.47 17.54 -26.67
C TRP A 118 15.50 16.07 -27.10
N ASN A 119 14.43 15.55 -27.71
CA ASN A 119 14.44 14.21 -28.30
C ASN A 119 15.36 14.14 -29.53
N GLU A 120 15.35 15.18 -30.38
CA GLU A 120 16.22 15.31 -31.55
C GLU A 120 17.70 15.46 -31.12
N GLU A 121 18.00 16.34 -30.17
CA GLU A 121 19.35 16.52 -29.63
C GLU A 121 19.91 15.22 -29.02
N ARG A 122 19.06 14.42 -28.34
CA ARG A 122 19.46 13.09 -27.84
C ARG A 122 19.85 12.15 -28.98
N ARG A 123 19.08 12.18 -30.08
CA ARG A 123 19.35 11.37 -31.27
C ARG A 123 20.68 11.78 -31.92
N GLU A 124 20.96 13.07 -32.01
CA GLU A 124 22.24 13.60 -32.51
C GLU A 124 23.42 13.16 -31.63
N ARG A 125 23.24 13.13 -30.31
CA ARG A 125 24.24 12.63 -29.36
C ARG A 125 24.34 11.09 -29.30
N SER A 126 23.59 10.36 -30.14
CA SER A 126 23.50 8.90 -30.11
C SER A 126 23.06 8.34 -28.74
N GLU A 127 22.27 9.12 -28.00
CA GLU A 127 21.62 8.70 -26.76
C GLU A 127 20.28 8.02 -27.05
N SER A 128 19.72 7.32 -26.06
CA SER A 128 18.37 6.74 -26.19
C SER A 128 17.32 7.83 -26.42
N ALA A 129 16.71 7.83 -27.60
CA ALA A 129 15.65 8.74 -28.02
C ALA A 129 14.41 7.96 -28.49
N TYR A 130 13.25 8.63 -28.49
CA TYR A 130 12.03 8.06 -29.04
C TYR A 130 11.98 8.22 -30.56
N ASP A 131 11.43 7.23 -31.25
CA ASP A 131 11.04 7.34 -32.66
C ASP A 131 9.87 8.32 -32.78
N ASP A 132 9.80 9.06 -33.89
CA ASP A 132 8.85 10.17 -34.04
C ASP A 132 7.39 9.73 -33.85
N LYS A 133 7.03 8.55 -34.38
CA LYS A 133 5.68 7.97 -34.23
C LYS A 133 5.33 7.68 -32.76
N ILE A 134 6.29 7.14 -32.01
CA ILE A 134 6.10 6.81 -30.60
C ILE A 134 6.05 8.10 -29.77
N PHE A 135 6.94 9.05 -30.06
CA PHE A 135 6.98 10.35 -29.41
C PHE A 135 5.64 11.09 -29.57
N ASP A 136 5.13 11.19 -30.79
CA ASP A 136 3.87 11.88 -31.09
C ASP A 136 2.67 11.22 -30.39
N ASP A 137 2.65 9.89 -30.35
CA ASP A 137 1.62 9.14 -29.62
C ASP A 137 1.69 9.40 -28.11
N LEU A 138 2.88 9.36 -27.52
CA LEU A 138 3.09 9.60 -26.08
C LEU A 138 2.69 11.02 -25.66
N ILE A 139 3.03 12.04 -26.46
CA ILE A 139 2.65 13.42 -26.21
C ILE A 139 1.12 13.58 -26.16
N ARG A 140 0.41 12.99 -27.13
CA ARG A 140 -1.06 13.08 -27.24
C ARG A 140 -1.78 12.37 -26.10
N ARG A 141 -1.19 11.31 -25.55
CA ARG A 141 -1.77 10.50 -24.47
C ARG A 141 -1.43 11.00 -23.07
N PHE A 142 -0.58 12.02 -22.93
CA PHE A 142 -0.18 12.51 -21.62
C PHE A 142 -1.34 13.20 -20.89
N GLU A 143 -1.73 12.64 -19.75
CA GLU A 143 -2.72 13.20 -18.85
C GLU A 143 -1.99 13.97 -17.74
N ARG A 144 -2.01 15.31 -17.84
CA ARG A 144 -1.45 16.20 -16.81
C ARG A 144 -2.02 15.87 -15.42
N PRO A 145 -1.19 15.86 -14.37
CA PRO A 145 -1.63 15.61 -13.00
C PRO A 145 -2.68 16.64 -12.55
N ASP A 146 -3.75 16.19 -11.90
CA ASP A 146 -4.88 17.03 -11.49
C ASP A 146 -4.84 17.35 -9.99
N SER A 147 -4.66 18.63 -9.64
CA SER A 147 -4.61 19.13 -8.26
C SER A 147 -5.90 18.90 -7.46
N ARG A 148 -7.05 18.69 -8.13
CA ARG A 148 -8.32 18.34 -7.47
C ARG A 148 -8.30 16.93 -6.90
N ASN A 149 -7.48 16.05 -7.46
CA ASN A 149 -7.32 14.68 -7.01
C ASN A 149 -6.17 14.61 -6.01
N ARG A 150 -6.46 14.33 -4.74
CA ARG A 150 -5.42 14.25 -3.69
C ARG A 150 -4.27 13.27 -4.04
N TRP A 151 -4.58 12.19 -4.74
CA TRP A 151 -3.59 11.17 -5.16
C TRP A 151 -2.88 11.53 -6.47
N ASP A 152 -3.39 12.50 -7.23
CA ASP A 152 -2.82 12.92 -8.52
C ASP A 152 -2.23 14.33 -8.48
N SER A 153 -2.42 15.05 -7.38
CA SER A 153 -1.97 16.42 -7.23
C SER A 153 -0.46 16.51 -7.46
N PRO A 154 0.02 17.41 -8.33
CA PRO A 154 1.44 17.65 -8.51
C PRO A 154 1.97 18.42 -7.30
N LEU A 155 2.36 17.72 -6.24
CA LEU A 155 2.84 18.35 -5.01
C LEU A 155 4.08 19.20 -5.23
N PHE A 156 4.89 18.83 -6.21
CA PHE A 156 6.09 19.54 -6.61
C PHE A 156 6.11 19.67 -8.13
N GLU A 157 6.36 20.87 -8.62
CA GLU A 157 6.41 21.17 -10.06
C GLU A 157 7.77 21.75 -10.44
N LEU A 158 8.40 21.13 -11.43
CA LEU A 158 9.62 21.61 -12.07
C LEU A 158 9.28 22.20 -13.43
N TRP A 159 10.02 23.25 -13.81
CA TRP A 159 9.92 23.91 -15.10
C TRP A 159 11.26 23.84 -15.86
N PRO A 160 11.71 22.64 -16.28
CA PRO A 160 13.07 22.42 -16.79
C PRO A 160 13.48 23.33 -17.95
N SER A 161 12.56 23.69 -18.84
CA SER A 161 12.86 24.55 -19.99
C SER A 161 13.10 26.01 -19.62
N ARG A 162 12.59 26.47 -18.46
CA ARG A 162 12.72 27.85 -17.99
C ARG A 162 13.81 27.99 -16.92
N ASP A 163 13.77 27.11 -15.92
CA ASP A 163 14.53 27.26 -14.68
C ASP A 163 15.70 26.25 -14.58
N GLY A 164 15.78 25.30 -15.52
CA GLY A 164 16.67 24.15 -15.42
C GLY A 164 16.27 23.17 -14.31
N ILE A 165 17.11 22.18 -14.07
CA ILE A 165 16.96 21.21 -12.98
C ILE A 165 18.25 21.18 -12.19
N GLY A 166 18.15 21.37 -10.88
CA GLY A 166 19.28 21.25 -9.97
C GLY A 166 18.84 20.93 -8.55
N LYS A 167 19.81 20.56 -7.70
CA LYS A 167 19.55 20.25 -6.28
C LYS A 167 18.96 21.44 -5.50
N SER A 168 19.31 22.66 -5.92
CA SER A 168 18.81 23.90 -5.34
C SER A 168 17.48 24.38 -5.95
N SER A 169 16.90 23.64 -6.91
CA SER A 169 15.58 23.98 -7.44
C SER A 169 14.54 23.96 -6.30
N PRO A 170 13.68 24.98 -6.17
CA PRO A 170 12.72 25.08 -5.06
C PRO A 170 11.89 23.81 -4.87
N ALA A 171 11.39 23.22 -5.96
CA ALA A 171 10.62 21.98 -5.92
C ALA A 171 11.42 20.76 -5.39
N ILE A 172 12.73 20.69 -5.64
CA ILE A 172 13.60 19.63 -5.10
C ILE A 172 13.82 19.84 -3.60
N VAL A 173 14.09 21.08 -3.18
CA VAL A 173 14.27 21.45 -1.77
C VAL A 173 13.00 21.18 -0.95
N ASP A 174 11.84 21.57 -1.49
CA ASP A 174 10.54 21.32 -0.88
C ASP A 174 10.22 19.82 -0.81
N ALA A 175 10.56 19.06 -1.87
CA ALA A 175 10.41 17.62 -1.88
C ALA A 175 11.29 16.95 -0.82
N VAL A 176 12.57 17.32 -0.70
CA VAL A 176 13.47 16.80 0.34
C VAL A 176 12.92 17.08 1.72
N THR A 177 12.46 18.31 1.96
CA THR A 177 11.87 18.72 3.25
C THR A 177 10.63 17.89 3.56
N TYR A 178 9.71 17.73 2.59
CA TYR A 178 8.51 16.90 2.75
C TYR A 178 8.84 15.43 3.05
N LEU A 179 9.81 14.87 2.33
CA LEU A 179 10.19 13.46 2.42
C LEU A 179 10.94 13.13 3.72
N THR A 180 11.71 14.07 4.27
CA THR A 180 12.53 13.87 5.47
C THR A 180 11.88 14.38 6.76
N LYS A 181 10.84 15.22 6.66
CA LYS A 181 10.09 15.73 7.83
C LYS A 181 9.64 14.58 8.74
N LYS A 182 9.94 14.68 10.04
CA LYS A 182 9.47 13.70 11.03
C LYS A 182 7.95 13.79 11.18
N VAL A 183 7.27 12.65 11.27
CA VAL A 183 5.83 12.62 11.56
C VAL A 183 5.66 12.86 13.05
N ASP A 184 5.39 14.10 13.45
CA ASP A 184 4.93 14.36 14.81
C ASP A 184 3.42 14.11 14.87
N SER A 185 2.97 13.35 15.87
CA SER A 185 1.55 13.04 16.12
C SER A 185 0.67 14.29 16.29
N LYS A 186 1.28 15.48 16.43
CA LYS A 186 0.61 16.79 16.54
C LYS A 186 0.45 17.54 15.21
N THR A 187 1.26 17.25 14.18
CA THR A 187 1.20 17.96 12.89
C THR A 187 0.43 17.15 11.84
N ARG A 188 -0.75 17.63 11.47
CA ARG A 188 -1.64 17.00 10.47
C ARG A 188 -1.14 17.12 9.01
N ASP A 189 -0.03 17.82 8.78
CA ASP A 189 0.40 18.23 7.45
C ASP A 189 1.06 17.10 6.65
N VAL A 190 1.77 16.18 7.31
CA VAL A 190 2.46 15.07 6.65
C VAL A 190 1.64 13.78 6.78
N LYS A 191 0.65 13.61 5.91
CA LYS A 191 -0.23 12.43 5.94
C LYS A 191 0.46 11.21 5.35
N VAL A 192 1.04 10.38 6.21
CA VAL A 192 1.31 8.97 5.89
C VAL A 192 -0.01 8.32 5.50
N LEU A 193 -0.05 7.65 4.34
CA LEU A 193 -1.25 6.99 3.88
C LEU A 193 -1.61 5.84 4.83
N GLN A 194 -2.89 5.69 5.11
CA GLN A 194 -3.39 4.57 5.92
C GLN A 194 -3.96 3.50 4.98
N PRO A 195 -3.52 2.25 5.11
CA PRO A 195 -4.10 1.14 4.36
C PRO A 195 -5.60 1.05 4.62
N THR A 196 -6.37 0.88 3.56
CA THR A 196 -7.79 0.51 3.65
C THR A 196 -8.02 -0.92 3.25
N ILE A 197 -9.15 -1.51 3.64
CA ILE A 197 -9.58 -2.87 3.28
C ILE A 197 -9.38 -3.14 1.77
N ALA A 198 -9.71 -2.16 0.91
CA ALA A 198 -9.58 -2.29 -0.55
C ALA A 198 -8.13 -2.31 -1.08
N THR A 199 -7.16 -1.88 -0.28
CA THR A 199 -5.74 -1.83 -0.67
C THR A 199 -4.88 -2.82 0.10
N GLN A 200 -5.41 -3.46 1.15
CA GLN A 200 -4.68 -4.49 1.87
C GLN A 200 -4.69 -5.77 1.04
N SER A 201 -3.51 -6.26 0.64
CA SER A 201 -3.36 -7.65 0.22
C SER A 201 -3.79 -8.53 1.39
N ALA A 202 -4.72 -9.45 1.17
CA ALA A 202 -5.13 -10.42 2.18
C ALA A 202 -3.85 -11.03 2.78
N ARG A 203 -3.61 -10.80 4.08
CA ARG A 203 -2.48 -11.44 4.75
C ARG A 203 -2.59 -12.93 4.47
N PRO A 204 -1.53 -13.63 4.02
CA PRO A 204 -1.53 -15.06 4.11
C PRO A 204 -1.70 -15.35 5.60
N THR A 205 -2.89 -15.80 5.98
CA THR A 205 -3.12 -16.36 7.30
C THR A 205 -2.12 -17.51 7.36
N GLU A 206 -1.16 -17.46 8.27
CA GLU A 206 -0.26 -18.60 8.49
C GLU A 206 -1.17 -19.82 8.62
N ALA A 207 -0.93 -20.86 7.83
CA ALA A 207 -1.82 -22.02 7.73
C ALA A 207 -2.13 -22.66 9.10
N ASN A 208 -1.27 -22.40 10.09
CA ASN A 208 -1.43 -22.82 11.48
C ASN A 208 -2.52 -22.04 12.24
N SER A 209 -2.73 -20.75 11.95
CA SER A 209 -3.65 -19.89 12.72
C SER A 209 -5.11 -20.33 12.63
N LEU A 210 -5.59 -20.71 11.45
CA LEU A 210 -6.97 -21.19 11.27
C LEU A 210 -7.21 -22.54 11.94
N TYR A 211 -6.22 -23.43 11.88
CA TYR A 211 -6.27 -24.72 12.55
C TYR A 211 -6.31 -24.55 14.08
N GLU A 212 -5.48 -23.68 14.64
CA GLU A 212 -5.45 -23.38 16.07
C GLU A 212 -6.76 -22.75 16.56
N ILE A 213 -7.35 -21.83 15.78
CA ILE A 213 -8.67 -21.25 16.07
C ILE A 213 -9.76 -22.34 16.06
N ASP A 214 -9.75 -23.21 15.04
CA ASP A 214 -10.75 -24.25 14.91
C ASP A 214 -10.71 -25.24 16.08
N ARG A 215 -9.49 -25.65 16.47
CA ARG A 215 -9.25 -26.50 17.63
C ARG A 215 -9.67 -25.83 18.94
N ALA A 216 -9.23 -24.59 19.18
CA ALA A 216 -9.53 -23.83 20.39
C ALA A 216 -11.04 -23.62 20.59
N THR A 217 -11.77 -23.29 19.51
CA THR A 217 -13.23 -23.08 19.58
C THR A 217 -13.99 -24.40 19.81
N LEU A 218 -13.50 -25.52 19.27
CA LEU A 218 -14.06 -26.85 19.54
C LEU A 218 -13.88 -27.25 21.01
N GLU A 219 -12.70 -27.01 21.59
CA GLU A 219 -12.42 -27.28 23.01
C GLU A 219 -13.41 -26.53 23.92
N VAL A 220 -13.62 -25.23 23.67
CA VAL A 220 -14.59 -24.42 24.43
C VAL A 220 -16.02 -24.95 24.29
N MET A 221 -16.44 -25.32 23.08
CA MET A 221 -17.77 -25.91 22.87
C MET A 221 -17.96 -27.21 23.66
N ASN A 222 -16.96 -28.10 23.67
CA ASN A 222 -17.05 -29.36 24.38
C ASN A 222 -17.16 -29.16 25.89
N MET A 223 -16.39 -28.21 26.46
CA MET A 223 -16.47 -27.86 27.87
C MET A 223 -17.85 -27.33 28.27
N ILE A 224 -18.49 -26.52 27.42
CA ILE A 224 -19.86 -26.03 27.65
C ILE A 224 -20.87 -27.18 27.63
N VAL A 225 -20.77 -28.07 26.64
CA VAL A 225 -21.68 -29.23 26.52
C VAL A 225 -21.55 -30.15 27.74
N GLU A 226 -20.33 -30.39 28.20
CA GLU A 226 -20.06 -31.20 29.39
C GLU A 226 -20.57 -30.53 30.67
N ALA A 227 -20.42 -29.20 30.79
CA ALA A 227 -20.98 -28.47 31.93
C ALA A 227 -22.51 -28.53 31.95
N GLN A 228 -23.18 -28.39 30.80
CA GLN A 228 -24.63 -28.46 30.70
C GLN A 228 -25.19 -29.86 31.01
N SER A 229 -24.46 -30.93 30.66
CA SER A 229 -24.88 -32.30 30.97
C SER A 229 -24.81 -32.57 32.48
N ARG A 230 -23.78 -32.07 33.17
CA ARG A 230 -23.64 -32.17 34.64
C ARG A 230 -24.69 -31.34 35.38
N ALA A 231 -25.07 -30.19 34.83
CA ALA A 231 -26.07 -29.29 35.43
C ALA A 231 -27.52 -29.72 35.16
N MET A 232 -27.77 -30.86 34.48
CA MET A 232 -29.11 -31.37 34.17
C MET A 232 -30.01 -30.31 33.48
N GLY A 233 -29.42 -29.41 32.67
CA GLY A 233 -30.15 -28.34 31.98
C GLY A 233 -30.48 -27.11 32.82
N GLY A 234 -29.97 -26.98 34.04
CA GLY A 234 -30.06 -25.76 34.85
C GLY A 234 -29.14 -24.63 34.33
N PRO A 235 -29.39 -23.37 34.75
CA PRO A 235 -28.56 -22.23 34.36
C PRO A 235 -27.12 -22.39 34.85
N LEU A 236 -26.16 -22.08 33.98
CA LEU A 236 -24.73 -22.11 34.29
C LEU A 236 -24.22 -20.69 34.47
N ASN A 237 -24.24 -20.21 35.72
CA ASN A 237 -23.66 -18.93 36.08
C ASN A 237 -22.20 -19.11 36.47
N GLY A 238 -21.29 -18.45 35.75
CA GLY A 238 -19.87 -18.41 36.09
C GLY A 238 -19.09 -19.67 35.73
N LEU A 239 -19.37 -20.31 34.58
CA LEU A 239 -18.61 -21.48 34.13
C LEU A 239 -17.14 -21.13 33.90
N SER A 240 -16.24 -21.73 34.70
CA SER A 240 -14.80 -21.61 34.53
C SER A 240 -14.32 -22.59 33.47
N LEU A 241 -13.76 -22.07 32.37
CA LEU A 241 -13.29 -22.84 31.22
C LEU A 241 -11.76 -23.09 31.24
N GLY A 242 -11.10 -22.73 32.34
CA GLY A 242 -9.66 -22.87 32.51
C GLY A 242 -8.99 -21.64 33.14
N PRO A 243 -7.71 -21.76 33.52
CA PRO A 243 -6.96 -20.66 34.13
C PRO A 243 -6.76 -19.50 33.14
N GLY A 244 -7.16 -18.29 33.53
CA GLY A 244 -6.96 -17.06 32.74
C GLY A 244 -8.05 -16.76 31.69
N LEU A 245 -9.07 -17.61 31.56
CA LEU A 245 -10.23 -17.37 30.69
C LEU A 245 -11.37 -16.69 31.46
N PRO A 246 -12.13 -15.79 30.82
CA PRO A 246 -13.34 -15.23 31.41
C PRO A 246 -14.36 -16.32 31.70
N SER A 247 -15.13 -16.18 32.78
CA SER A 247 -16.24 -17.08 33.05
C SER A 247 -17.34 -16.88 32.01
N VAL A 248 -17.99 -17.96 31.59
CA VAL A 248 -19.16 -17.90 30.70
C VAL A 248 -20.43 -17.94 31.53
N ASN A 249 -21.34 -16.99 31.26
CA ASN A 249 -22.67 -16.98 31.85
C ASN A 249 -23.69 -17.46 30.83
N ILE A 250 -24.35 -18.57 31.12
CA ILE A 250 -25.36 -19.18 30.27
C ILE A 250 -26.68 -19.21 31.06
N SER A 251 -27.55 -18.24 30.79
CA SER A 251 -28.85 -18.05 31.44
C SER A 251 -29.88 -19.12 31.07
N ARG A 252 -29.74 -19.71 29.87
CA ARG A 252 -30.60 -20.78 29.33
C ARG A 252 -29.75 -21.88 28.69
N PRO A 253 -30.20 -23.15 28.69
CA PRO A 253 -29.47 -24.21 27.99
C PRO A 253 -29.32 -23.88 26.50
N VAL A 254 -28.09 -23.94 26.00
CA VAL A 254 -27.72 -23.68 24.60
C VAL A 254 -27.47 -25.02 23.91
N GLY A 255 -28.26 -25.32 22.88
CA GLY A 255 -28.15 -26.56 22.13
C GLY A 255 -26.88 -26.62 21.26
N LEU A 256 -26.42 -27.84 20.97
CA LEU A 256 -25.28 -28.06 20.06
C LEU A 256 -25.46 -27.38 18.68
N PRO A 257 -26.66 -27.34 18.06
CA PRO A 257 -26.86 -26.62 16.80
C PRO A 257 -26.59 -25.11 16.91
N GLU A 258 -26.98 -24.50 18.03
CA GLU A 258 -26.79 -23.07 18.29
C GLU A 258 -25.31 -22.76 18.52
N LEU A 259 -24.62 -23.55 19.34
CA LEU A 259 -23.16 -23.41 19.54
C LEU A 259 -22.38 -23.57 18.23
N ARG A 260 -22.77 -24.53 17.38
CA ARG A 260 -22.16 -24.70 16.05
C ARG A 260 -22.39 -23.48 15.15
N LYS A 261 -23.59 -22.88 15.20
CA LYS A 261 -23.91 -21.66 14.46
C LYS A 261 -23.06 -20.48 14.95
N LEU A 262 -22.99 -20.27 16.26
CA LEU A 262 -22.16 -19.22 16.89
C LEU A 262 -20.68 -19.40 16.54
N ARG A 263 -20.14 -20.62 16.63
CA ARG A 263 -18.77 -20.93 16.21
C ARG A 263 -18.52 -20.61 14.74
N ARG A 264 -19.40 -21.02 13.83
CA ARG A 264 -19.25 -20.71 12.40
C ARG A 264 -19.27 -19.21 12.13
N THR A 265 -20.14 -18.47 12.81
CA THR A 265 -20.19 -17.00 12.72
C THR A 265 -18.90 -16.38 13.25
N PHE A 266 -18.40 -16.83 14.40
CA PHE A 266 -17.13 -16.38 14.97
C PHE A 266 -15.95 -16.62 14.02
N ILE A 267 -15.79 -17.84 13.49
CA ILE A 267 -14.71 -18.19 12.54
C ILE A 267 -14.79 -17.32 11.27
N LYS A 268 -16.00 -17.05 10.78
CA LYS A 268 -16.20 -16.15 9.64
C LYS A 268 -15.79 -14.72 9.99
N LEU A 269 -16.16 -14.23 11.17
CA LEU A 269 -15.83 -12.89 11.65
C LEU A 269 -14.33 -12.73 11.90
N THR A 270 -13.65 -13.72 12.48
CA THR A 270 -12.19 -13.67 12.72
C THR A 270 -11.39 -13.78 11.42
N GLY A 271 -11.84 -14.61 10.47
CA GLY A 271 -11.26 -14.67 9.12
C GLY A 271 -11.47 -13.39 8.31
N GLN A 272 -12.55 -12.64 8.56
CA GLN A 272 -12.82 -11.34 7.91
C GLN A 272 -12.16 -10.16 8.66
N SER A 273 -11.95 -10.27 9.97
CA SER A 273 -11.33 -9.24 10.82
C SER A 273 -9.85 -8.99 10.52
N SER A 274 -9.21 -9.88 9.76
CA SER A 274 -7.86 -9.66 9.21
C SER A 274 -7.75 -8.43 8.30
N LEU A 275 -8.88 -7.80 7.92
CA LEU A 275 -8.93 -6.67 7.00
C LEU A 275 -9.22 -5.31 7.68
N SER A 276 -9.76 -5.28 8.92
CA SER A 276 -10.07 -4.01 9.62
C SER A 276 -10.46 -4.14 11.10
N GLY A 277 -10.33 -5.33 11.71
CA GLY A 277 -10.61 -5.56 13.13
C GLY A 277 -9.35 -5.72 13.98
N PRO A 278 -9.49 -5.98 15.29
CA PRO A 278 -8.38 -6.44 16.13
C PRO A 278 -7.64 -7.60 15.44
N PRO A 279 -6.31 -7.70 15.62
CA PRO A 279 -5.52 -8.74 14.98
C PRO A 279 -6.12 -10.13 15.29
N PRO A 280 -6.04 -11.08 14.34
CA PRO A 280 -6.43 -12.45 14.62
C PRO A 280 -5.62 -13.00 15.81
N PRO A 281 -6.19 -13.93 16.59
CA PRO A 281 -5.50 -14.52 17.73
C PRO A 281 -4.18 -15.17 17.29
N LEU A 282 -3.14 -14.94 18.08
CA LEU A 282 -1.76 -15.36 17.79
C LEU A 282 -1.49 -16.79 18.24
N ASP A 283 -2.31 -17.32 19.14
CA ASP A 283 -2.19 -18.64 19.76
C ASP A 283 -3.55 -19.21 20.18
N ALA A 284 -3.58 -20.47 20.60
CA ALA A 284 -4.80 -21.15 21.03
C ALA A 284 -5.48 -20.47 22.22
N GLU A 285 -4.71 -19.92 23.17
CA GLU A 285 -5.25 -19.32 24.39
C GLU A 285 -5.95 -17.97 24.11
N SER A 286 -5.36 -17.14 23.24
CA SER A 286 -6.01 -15.92 22.75
C SER A 286 -7.25 -16.24 21.93
N ALA A 287 -7.25 -17.31 21.12
CA ALA A 287 -8.42 -17.77 20.39
C ALA A 287 -9.55 -18.22 21.33
N LYS A 288 -9.24 -19.00 22.38
CA LYS A 288 -10.21 -19.38 23.43
C LYS A 288 -10.81 -18.14 24.08
N ARG A 289 -9.98 -17.19 24.52
CA ARG A 289 -10.43 -15.97 25.18
C ARG A 289 -11.36 -15.14 24.29
N MET A 290 -10.97 -14.90 23.03
CA MET A 290 -11.80 -14.15 22.08
C MET A 290 -13.14 -14.84 21.79
N PHE A 291 -13.15 -16.17 21.70
CA PHE A 291 -14.39 -16.92 21.49
C PHE A 291 -15.30 -16.89 22.72
N VAL A 292 -14.74 -17.01 23.93
CA VAL A 292 -15.46 -16.88 25.20
C VAL A 292 -16.09 -15.49 25.34
N ASP A 293 -15.34 -14.43 25.01
CA ASP A 293 -15.86 -13.06 25.01
C ASP A 293 -16.99 -12.88 23.99
N TYR A 294 -16.87 -13.50 22.81
CA TYR A 294 -17.92 -13.51 21.80
C TYR A 294 -19.18 -14.22 22.31
N LEU A 295 -19.04 -15.40 22.92
CA LEU A 295 -20.16 -16.13 23.51
C LEU A 295 -20.86 -15.31 24.60
N ASN A 296 -20.10 -14.65 25.49
CA ASN A 296 -20.68 -13.78 26.52
C ASN A 296 -21.45 -12.58 25.93
N ARG A 297 -21.05 -12.04 24.79
CA ARG A 297 -21.81 -10.97 24.10
C ARG A 297 -23.11 -11.46 23.48
N GLU A 298 -23.07 -12.62 22.82
CA GLU A 298 -24.23 -13.17 22.12
C GLU A 298 -25.24 -13.80 23.10
N LEU A 299 -24.75 -14.47 24.14
CA LEU A 299 -25.58 -15.15 25.13
C LEU A 299 -25.95 -14.25 26.32
N GLY A 300 -25.14 -13.24 26.65
CA GLY A 300 -25.40 -12.31 27.75
C GLY A 300 -26.39 -11.19 27.44
N ASN A 301 -26.64 -10.90 26.15
CA ASN A 301 -27.66 -9.96 25.70
C ASN A 301 -29.03 -10.63 25.42
N SER A 302 -29.20 -11.89 25.82
CA SER A 302 -30.41 -12.70 25.62
C SER A 302 -31.14 -13.00 26.92
#